data_AF-A0A9D8LZF5-F1
#
_entry.id   AF-A0A9D8LZF5-F1
#
_cell.length_a   1.000
_cell.length_b   1.000
_cell.length_c   1.000
_cell.angle_alpha   90.00
_cell.angle_beta   90.00
_cell.angle_gamma   90.00
#
_symmetry.space_group_name_H-M   'P 1'
#
loop_
_entity.id
_entity.type
_entity.pdbx_description
1 polymer ?
#
loop_
_entity_poly.entity_id
_entity_poly.type
_entity_poly.pdbx_seq_one_letter_code
_entity_poly.pdbx_strand_id
1 'polypeptide(L)'
;MQQYWEAKRAHPDAILLFRLGDFFEIFFEDAVEAAPIMEVTLTSRPMRDGRHPMCGVPHHAWESYVSKLLRAGKKVVICDQVEVPGGKDVVRREVT
;
A
#
# COMPACT_ATOMS: atom_id res chain seq x y z
N MET A 1 -4.38 7.00 7.77
CA MET A 1 -5.18 5.75 7.87
C MET A 1 -6.63 5.92 7.40
N GLN A 2 -7.32 7.04 7.64
CA GLN A 2 -8.70 7.20 7.15
C GLN A 2 -8.85 6.98 5.64
N GLN A 3 -8.04 7.64 4.82
CA GLN A 3 -8.04 7.45 3.36
C GLN A 3 -7.66 6.04 2.92
N TYR A 4 -6.73 5.39 3.64
CA TYR A 4 -6.40 3.99 3.40
C TYR A 4 -7.63 3.09 3.58
N TRP A 5 -8.38 3.29 4.67
CA TRP A 5 -9.61 2.53 4.93
C TRP A 5 -10.73 2.86 3.95
N GLU A 6 -10.83 4.10 3.46
CA GLU A 6 -11.79 4.47 2.41
C GLU A 6 -11.49 3.73 1.10
N ALA A 7 -10.23 3.74 0.66
CA ALA A 7 -9.81 2.99 -0.53
C ALA A 7 -10.00 1.47 -0.35
N LYS A 8 -9.63 0.93 0.83
CA LYS A 8 -9.81 -0.50 1.12
C LYS A 8 -11.27 -0.92 1.17
N ARG A 9 -12.18 -0.05 1.64
CA ARG A 9 -13.63 -0.32 1.62
C ARG A 9 -14.21 -0.31 0.20
N ALA A 10 -13.67 0.52 -0.69
CA ALA A 10 -14.05 0.52 -2.10
C ALA A 10 -13.54 -0.72 -2.85
N HIS A 11 -12.42 -1.29 -2.41
CA HIS A 11 -11.77 -2.45 -3.02
C HIS A 11 -11.39 -3.51 -1.97
N PRO A 12 -12.37 -4.17 -1.34
CA PRO A 12 -12.12 -5.06 -0.20
C PRO A 12 -11.30 -6.30 -0.57
N ASP A 13 -11.37 -6.75 -1.83
CA ASP A 13 -10.74 -7.95 -2.37
C ASP A 13 -9.39 -7.69 -3.06
N ALA A 14 -8.91 -6.45 -3.05
CA ALA A 14 -7.64 -6.07 -3.65
C ALA A 14 -6.57 -5.75 -2.60
N ILE A 15 -5.32 -6.05 -2.94
CA ILE A 15 -4.15 -5.63 -2.17
C ILE A 15 -3.91 -4.15 -2.46
N LEU A 16 -3.98 -3.34 -1.41
CA LEU A 16 -3.84 -1.88 -1.51
C LEU A 16 -2.40 -1.43 -1.28
N LEU A 17 -1.74 -0.95 -2.34
CA LEU A 17 -0.45 -0.26 -2.28
C LEU A 17 -0.70 1.22 -2.06
N PHE A 18 -0.31 1.73 -0.90
CA PHE A 18 -0.57 3.10 -0.49
C PHE A 18 0.73 3.91 -0.46
N ARG A 19 0.84 4.94 -1.31
CA ARG A 19 2.07 5.75 -1.36
C ARG A 19 2.21 6.61 -0.13
N LEU A 20 3.36 6.44 0.53
CA LEU A 20 3.81 7.22 1.67
C LEU A 20 5.27 7.62 1.45
N GLY A 21 5.47 8.84 0.92
CA GLY A 21 6.78 9.33 0.52
C GLY A 21 7.37 8.49 -0.62
N ASP A 22 8.56 7.94 -0.40
CA ASP A 22 9.31 7.19 -1.41
C ASP A 22 8.97 5.69 -1.45
N PHE A 23 7.97 5.24 -0.70
CA PHE A 23 7.53 3.84 -0.64
C PHE A 23 6.04 3.70 -0.94
N PHE A 24 5.68 2.58 -1.56
CA PHE A 24 4.34 2.03 -1.46
C PHE A 24 4.30 1.08 -0.26
N GLU A 25 3.43 1.38 0.69
CA GLU A 25 3.24 0.58 1.89
C GLU A 25 1.92 -0.19 1.80
N ILE A 26 1.93 -1.43 2.27
CA ILE A 26 0.79 -2.33 2.41
C ILE A 26 0.67 -2.66 3.90
N PHE A 27 -0.56 -2.70 4.41
CA PHE A 27 -0.83 -2.87 5.84
C PHE A 27 -1.75 -4.05 6.13
N PHE A 28 -1.76 -4.49 7.39
CA PHE A 28 -2.69 -5.48 7.93
C PHE A 28 -2.62 -6.82 7.18
N GLU A 29 -3.76 -7.44 6.88
CA GLU A 29 -3.87 -8.73 6.20
C GLU A 29 -3.24 -8.70 4.80
N ASP A 30 -3.44 -7.61 4.06
CA ASP A 30 -2.82 -7.41 2.74
C ASP A 30 -1.29 -7.51 2.83
N ALA A 31 -0.68 -7.02 3.92
CA ALA A 31 0.77 -7.07 4.08
C ALA A 31 1.26 -8.51 4.31
N VAL A 32 0.51 -9.28 5.12
CA VAL A 32 0.81 -10.68 5.40
C VAL A 32 0.72 -11.53 4.13
N GLU A 33 -0.25 -11.23 3.27
CA GLU A 33 -0.44 -11.91 1.99
C GLU A 33 0.58 -11.48 0.93
N ALA A 34 0.84 -10.18 0.80
CA ALA A 34 1.68 -9.63 -0.26
C ALA A 34 3.17 -9.86 -0.01
N ALA A 35 3.63 -9.80 1.24
CA ALA A 35 5.05 -9.92 1.59
C ALA A 35 5.73 -11.17 1.02
N PRO A 36 5.21 -12.40 1.21
CA PRO A 36 5.82 -13.60 0.65
C PRO A 36 5.76 -13.66 -0.88
N ILE A 37 4.71 -13.14 -1.52
CA ILE A 37 4.57 -13.14 -2.98
C ILE A 37 5.57 -12.17 -3.63
N MET A 38 5.75 -11.00 -3.01
CA MET A 38 6.69 -9.99 -3.48
C MET A 38 8.15 -10.31 -3.12
N GLU A 39 8.36 -11.27 -2.20
CA GLU A 39 9.64 -11.64 -1.60
C GLU A 39 10.26 -10.46 -0.82
N VAL A 40 9.43 -9.73 -0.07
CA VAL A 40 9.86 -8.63 0.78
C VAL A 40 9.70 -8.98 2.26
N THR A 41 10.43 -8.27 3.11
CA THR A 41 10.34 -8.49 4.55
C THR A 41 8.99 -8.01 5.08
N LEU A 42 8.26 -8.91 5.76
CA LEU A 42 7.11 -8.52 6.57
C LEU A 42 7.61 -7.89 7.88
N THR A 43 7.17 -6.67 8.14
CA THR A 43 7.51 -5.90 9.34
C THR A 43 6.24 -5.52 10.10
N SER A 44 6.38 -4.63 11.09
CA SER A 44 5.21 -4.06 11.77
C SER A 44 5.38 -2.56 11.98
N ARG A 45 4.27 -1.83 11.87
CA ARG A 45 4.22 -0.39 12.11
C ARG A 45 3.49 -0.08 13.41
N PRO A 46 4.05 0.75 14.31
CA PRO A 46 3.32 1.24 15.47
C PRO A 46 2.20 2.20 15.04
N MET A 47 1.01 1.98 15.55
CA MET A 47 -0.19 2.81 15.42
C MET A 47 -0.82 3.03 16.79
N ARG A 48 -1.91 3.81 16.87
CA ARG A 48 -2.54 4.21 18.13
C ARG A 48 -3.02 3.03 18.98
N ASP A 49 -3.40 1.94 18.34
CA ASP A 49 -4.02 0.74 18.92
C ASP A 49 -3.07 -0.46 19.01
N GLY A 50 -1.80 -0.31 18.63
CA GLY A 50 -0.81 -1.38 18.70
C GLY A 50 0.16 -1.38 17.53
N ARG A 51 0.82 -2.52 17.29
CA ARG A 51 1.67 -2.72 16.11
C ARG A 51 0.94 -3.59 15.10
N HIS A 52 0.85 -3.12 13.87
CA HIS A 52 0.15 -3.82 12.80
C HIS A 52 1.13 -4.31 11.72
N PRO A 53 0.86 -5.47 11.08
CA PRO A 53 1.68 -5.95 9.97
C PRO A 53 1.81 -4.92 8.85
N MET A 54 3.00 -4.83 8.28
CA MET A 54 3.32 -3.92 7.19
C MET A 54 4.43 -4.48 6.31
N CYS A 55 4.32 -4.32 5.01
CA CYS A 55 5.43 -4.45 4.08
C CYS A 55 5.42 -3.29 3.09
N GLY A 56 6.51 -3.09 2.36
CA GLY A 56 6.58 -2.00 1.40
C GLY A 56 7.68 -2.18 0.38
N VAL A 57 7.54 -1.45 -0.72
CA VAL A 57 8.46 -1.47 -1.86
C VAL A 57 8.80 -0.03 -2.26
N PRO A 58 10.02 0.22 -2.79
CA PRO A 58 10.38 1.55 -3.29
C PRO A 58 9.44 2.00 -4.41
N HIS A 59 9.00 3.26 -4.38
CA HIS A 59 8.02 3.81 -5.33
C HIS A 59 8.50 3.85 -6.78
N HIS A 60 9.80 3.71 -7.04
CA HIS A 60 10.35 3.66 -8.40
C HIS A 60 10.45 2.22 -8.92
N ALA A 61 10.26 1.21 -8.06
CA ALA A 61 10.41 -0.20 -8.38
C ALA A 61 9.10 -1.00 -8.26
N TRP A 62 8.00 -0.36 -7.88
CA TRP A 62 6.73 -1.01 -7.54
C TRP A 62 6.17 -1.90 -8.65
N GLU A 63 6.34 -1.52 -9.92
CA GLU A 63 5.81 -2.27 -11.06
C GLU A 63 6.30 -3.71 -11.08
N SER A 64 7.58 -3.93 -10.76
CA SER A 64 8.17 -5.27 -10.72
C SER A 64 7.55 -6.14 -9.64
N TYR A 65 7.22 -5.57 -8.48
CA TYR A 65 6.60 -6.26 -7.37
C TYR A 65 5.11 -6.51 -7.60
N VAL A 66 4.40 -5.52 -8.16
CA VAL A 66 3.00 -5.66 -8.56
C VAL A 66 2.84 -6.73 -9.64
N SER A 67 3.78 -6.84 -10.58
CA SER A 67 3.76 -7.92 -11.57
C SER A 67 3.77 -9.32 -10.90
N LYS A 68 4.51 -9.50 -9.80
CA LYS A 68 4.48 -10.75 -9.02
C LYS A 68 3.08 -11.01 -8.40
N LEU A 69 2.47 -9.98 -7.82
CA LEU A 69 1.11 -10.06 -7.25
C LEU A 69 0.06 -10.42 -8.31
N LEU A 70 0.11 -9.76 -9.47
CA LEU A 70 -0.82 -10.01 -10.58
C LEU A 70 -0.65 -11.45 -11.13
N ARG A 71 0.58 -11.93 -11.28
CA ARG A 71 0.87 -13.32 -11.70
C ARG A 71 0.37 -14.35 -10.68
N ALA A 72 0.34 -13.99 -9.39
CA ALA A 72 -0.25 -14.80 -8.34
C ALA A 72 -1.80 -14.71 -8.28
N GLY A 73 -2.43 -14.04 -9.25
CA GLY A 73 -3.89 -13.90 -9.34
C GLY A 73 -4.48 -12.89 -8.36
N LYS A 74 -3.68 -12.00 -7.77
CA LYS A 74 -4.16 -10.98 -6.85
C LYS A 74 -4.65 -9.76 -7.62
N LYS A 75 -5.75 -9.17 -7.14
CA LYS A 75 -6.17 -7.83 -7.55
C LYS A 75 -5.33 -6.82 -6.78
N VAL A 76 -4.91 -5.76 -7.45
CA VAL A 76 -4.03 -4.76 -6.88
C VAL A 76 -4.65 -3.39 -7.11
N VAL A 77 -4.62 -2.54 -6.09
CA VAL A 77 -5.03 -1.13 -6.17
C VAL A 77 -3.85 -0.28 -5.75
N ILE A 78 -3.58 0.75 -6.52
CA ILE A 78 -2.50 1.70 -6.26
C ILE A 78 -3.12 3.04 -5.90
N CYS A 79 -2.83 3.50 -4.70
CA CYS A 79 -3.17 4.84 -4.25
C CYS A 79 -1.91 5.70 -4.24
N ASP A 80 -1.70 6.41 -5.35
CA ASP A 80 -0.63 7.39 -5.48
C ASP A 80 -1.04 8.74 -4.87
N GLN A 81 -0.05 9.52 -4.46
CA GLN A 81 -0.21 10.89 -4.01
C GLN A 81 -0.29 11.80 -5.25
N VAL A 82 -1.46 12.38 -5.51
CA VAL A 82 -1.73 13.14 -6.75
C VAL A 82 -1.19 14.58 -6.68
N GLU A 83 -0.81 15.09 -5.51
CA GLU A 83 -0.24 16.45 -5.37
C GLU A 83 1.20 16.49 -4.84
N VAL A 84 1.96 17.41 -5.42
CA VAL A 84 3.34 17.77 -5.05
C VAL A 84 3.37 18.23 -3.57
N PRO A 85 4.27 17.71 -2.72
CA PRO A 85 4.31 18.09 -1.31
C PRO A 85 4.81 19.53 -1.17
N GLY A 86 3.87 20.49 -1.08
CA GLY A 86 4.17 21.93 -0.97
C GLY A 86 3.26 22.72 -0.02
N GLY A 87 2.26 22.11 0.60
CA GLY A 87 1.30 22.81 1.46
C GLY A 87 0.79 21.93 2.60
N LYS A 88 0.41 22.53 3.72
CA LYS A 88 -0.02 21.89 4.99
C LYS A 88 -1.36 21.12 4.90
N ASP A 89 -1.77 20.69 3.72
CA ASP A 89 -3.08 20.06 3.51
C ASP A 89 -2.97 18.60 3.06
N VAL A 90 -3.99 17.84 3.49
CA VAL A 90 -4.14 16.41 3.23
C VAL A 90 -4.29 16.19 1.73
N VAL A 91 -3.25 15.62 1.12
CA VAL A 91 -3.17 15.39 -0.32
C VAL A 91 -4.27 14.44 -0.82
N ARG A 92 -4.84 14.77 -1.97
CA ARG A 92 -5.83 13.96 -2.70
C ARG A 92 -5.19 12.70 -3.31
N ARG A 93 -5.90 11.57 -3.22
CA ARG A 93 -5.46 10.26 -3.72
C ARG A 93 -6.50 9.70 -4.70
N GLU A 94 -6.04 9.23 -5.86
CA GLU A 94 -6.86 8.58 -6.89
C GLU A 94 -6.46 7.11 -7.03
N VAL A 95 -7.42 6.29 -7.49
CA VAL A 95 -7.22 4.87 -7.81
C VAL A 95 -6.99 4.78 -9.31
N THR A 96 -5.84 4.24 -9.72
CA THR A 96 -5.48 3.96 -11.13
C THR A 96 -5.37 2.46 -11.36
#